data_AF-A0A538J3I3-F1
#
_entry.id   AF-A0A538J3I3-F1
#
_cell.length_a   1.000
_cell.length_b   1.000
_cell.length_c   1.000
_cell.angle_alpha   90.00
_cell.angle_beta   90.00
_cell.angle_gamma   90.00
#
_symmetry.space_group_name_H-M   'P 1'
#
loop_
_entity.id
_entity.type
_entity.pdbx_description
1 polymer ?
#
loop_
_entity_poly.entity_id
_entity_poly.type
_entity_poly.pdbx_seq_one_letter_code
_entity_poly.pdbx_strand_id
1 'polypeptide(L)'
;LAEWTKDEVWDYVRENDVPYHPLYDQGYTSIGCAPCTRAIRSGEADRAGRWWWETNAPKECGIHCAIETGGFEHELHAILGEDADG
;
A
#
# COMPACT_ATOMS: atom_id res chain seq x y z
N LEU A 1 12.70 -4.78 -8.06
CA LEU A 1 12.29 -4.01 -6.86
C LEU A 1 11.76 -4.89 -5.72
N ALA A 2 11.17 -6.07 -5.97
CA ALA A 2 10.62 -6.91 -4.89
C ALA A 2 11.64 -7.28 -3.78
N GLU A 3 12.93 -7.37 -4.13
CA GLU A 3 14.03 -7.66 -3.19
C GLU A 3 14.69 -6.39 -2.64
N TRP A 4 14.32 -5.20 -3.13
CA TRP A 4 14.94 -3.95 -2.71
C TRP A 4 14.29 -3.45 -1.44
N THR A 5 15.13 -2.98 -0.52
CA THR A 5 14.76 -2.16 0.61
C THR A 5 14.33 -0.77 0.16
N LYS A 6 13.65 -0.05 1.04
CA LYS A 6 13.26 1.34 0.80
C LYS A 6 14.47 2.25 0.59
N ASP A 7 15.55 2.03 1.34
CA ASP A 7 16.74 2.86 1.25
C ASP A 7 17.44 2.68 -0.09
N GLU A 8 17.52 1.45 -0.61
CA GLU A 8 18.04 1.16 -1.96
C GLU A 8 17.22 1.85 -3.06
N VAL A 9 15.89 1.89 -2.93
CA VAL A 9 15.04 2.64 -3.88
C VAL A 9 15.38 4.13 -3.85
N TRP A 10 15.54 4.72 -2.66
CA TRP A 10 15.84 6.13 -2.52
C TRP A 10 17.27 6.50 -2.92
N ASP A 11 18.25 5.63 -2.67
CA ASP A 11 19.61 5.78 -3.14
C ASP A 11 19.62 5.84 -4.67
N TYR A 12 18.94 4.90 -5.33
CA TYR A 12 18.82 4.92 -6.78
C TYR A 12 18.16 6.19 -7.31
N VAL A 13 17.07 6.64 -6.70
CA VAL A 13 16.38 7.89 -7.08
C VAL A 13 17.33 9.09 -7.03
N ARG A 14 18.14 9.21 -5.96
CA ARG A 14 19.12 10.30 -5.80
C ARG A 14 20.29 10.19 -6.76
N GLU A 15 20.88 9.01 -6.89
CA GLU A 15 22.07 8.78 -7.73
C GLU A 15 21.80 9.02 -9.22
N ASN A 16 20.56 8.83 -9.65
CA ASN A 16 20.16 8.93 -11.05
C ASN A 16 19.26 10.15 -11.34
N ASP A 17 19.15 11.08 -10.38
CA ASP A 17 18.31 12.28 -10.49
C ASP A 17 16.88 11.99 -10.98
N VAL A 18 16.29 10.88 -10.51
CA VAL A 18 14.94 10.46 -10.92
C VAL A 18 13.93 11.42 -10.29
N PRO A 19 13.06 12.08 -11.08
CA PRO A 19 12.01 12.91 -10.53
C PRO A 19 11.06 12.07 -9.66
N TYR A 20 10.82 12.52 -8.42
CA TYR A 20 9.85 11.92 -7.51
C TYR A 20 8.73 12.92 -7.17
N HIS A 21 7.64 12.40 -6.60
CA HIS A 21 6.48 13.23 -6.30
C HIS A 21 6.73 14.16 -5.09
N PRO A 22 6.46 15.49 -5.16
CA PRO A 22 6.73 16.43 -4.07
C PRO A 22 6.01 16.16 -2.73
N LEU A 23 5.03 15.24 -2.74
CA LEU A 23 4.36 14.82 -1.50
C LEU A 23 5.27 13.98 -0.61
N TYR A 24 6.31 13.32 -1.16
CA TYR A 24 7.28 12.62 -0.34
C TYR A 24 7.99 13.58 0.64
N ASP A 25 8.24 14.83 0.22
CA ASP A 25 8.81 15.88 1.09
C ASP A 25 7.83 16.36 2.18
N GLN A 26 6.54 16.05 2.01
CA GLN A 26 5.47 16.41 2.95
C GLN A 26 5.11 15.25 3.90
N GLY A 27 5.94 14.20 3.95
CA GLY A 27 5.76 13.05 4.84
C GLY A 27 4.85 11.94 4.29
N TYR A 28 4.53 11.96 2.99
CA TYR A 28 3.82 10.86 2.35
C TYR A 28 4.81 9.76 1.96
N THR A 29 4.60 8.53 2.42
CA THR A 29 5.48 7.40 2.14
C THR A 29 4.86 6.37 1.18
N SER A 30 3.54 6.39 1.04
CA SER A 30 2.78 5.57 0.08
C SER A 30 1.62 6.40 -0.46
N ILE A 31 1.59 6.64 -1.77
CA ILE A 31 0.63 7.54 -2.42
C ILE A 31 -0.41 6.74 -3.21
N GLY A 32 -1.69 6.98 -2.96
CA GLY A 32 -2.81 6.43 -3.74
C GLY A 32 -3.85 7.52 -4.06
N CYS A 33 -5.13 7.18 -4.07
CA CYS A 33 -6.20 8.16 -4.25
C CYS A 33 -6.19 9.21 -3.12
N ALA A 34 -6.50 10.47 -3.46
CA ALA A 34 -6.52 11.60 -2.54
C ALA A 34 -7.30 11.37 -1.23
N PRO A 35 -8.54 10.82 -1.23
CA PRO A 35 -9.29 10.64 0.02
C PRO A 35 -8.73 9.51 0.91
N CYS A 36 -7.92 8.60 0.34
CA CYS A 36 -7.46 7.38 1.01
C CYS A 36 -5.96 7.39 1.34
N THR A 37 -5.35 8.58 1.32
CA THR A 37 -3.91 8.76 1.52
C THR A 37 -3.67 9.95 2.45
N ARG A 38 -2.84 9.76 3.47
CA ARG A 38 -2.32 10.85 4.32
C ARG A 38 -0.81 10.71 4.52
N ALA A 39 -0.16 11.79 4.95
CA ALA A 39 1.19 11.74 5.49
C ALA A 39 1.22 10.89 6.76
N ILE A 40 2.37 10.24 7.01
CA ILE A 40 2.61 9.44 8.21
C ILE A 40 3.45 10.20 9.24
N ARG A 41 3.39 9.76 10.50
CA ARG A 41 4.25 10.26 11.58
C ARG A 41 5.53 9.43 11.66
N SER A 42 6.56 10.00 12.27
CA SER A 42 7.79 9.27 12.58
C SER A 42 7.48 8.00 13.39
N GLY A 43 7.99 6.86 12.93
CA GLY A 43 7.78 5.55 13.56
C GLY A 43 6.50 4.82 13.13
N GLU A 44 5.60 5.44 12.37
CA GLU A 44 4.49 4.71 11.73
C GLU A 44 5.03 3.84 10.58
N ALA A 45 4.34 2.73 10.29
CA ALA A 45 4.67 1.88 9.14
C ALA A 45 4.53 2.64 7.82
N ASP A 46 5.31 2.25 6.81
CA ASP A 46 5.41 2.97 5.54
C ASP A 46 4.09 3.11 4.77
N ARG A 47 3.18 2.15 4.93
CA ARG A 47 1.83 2.17 4.32
C ARG A 47 0.74 2.63 5.28
N ALA A 48 1.06 3.09 6.50
CA ALA A 48 0.07 3.49 7.51
C ALA A 48 -0.81 4.68 7.09
N GLY A 49 -0.36 5.46 6.11
CA GLY A 49 -1.13 6.55 5.52
C GLY A 49 -2.26 6.09 4.59
N ARG A 50 -2.27 4.83 4.17
CA ARG A 50 -3.29 4.23 3.28
C ARG A 50 -4.38 3.57 4.12
N TRP A 51 -5.65 3.84 3.81
CA TRP A 51 -6.82 3.30 4.54
C TRP A 51 -6.68 3.46 6.08
N TRP A 52 -6.21 4.63 6.51
CA TRP A 52 -5.76 4.90 7.88
C TRP A 52 -6.89 4.86 8.93
N TRP A 53 -8.16 4.89 8.51
CA TRP A 53 -9.34 4.84 9.38
C TRP A 53 -9.89 3.43 9.57
N GLU A 54 -9.49 2.47 8.74
CA GLU A 54 -10.03 1.12 8.78
C GLU A 54 -9.26 0.25 9.78
N THR A 55 -9.99 -0.48 10.61
CA THR A 55 -9.46 -1.39 11.62
C THR A 55 -9.70 -2.83 11.18
N ASN A 56 -8.64 -3.67 11.17
CA ASN A 56 -8.70 -5.10 10.81
C ASN A 56 -9.27 -5.42 9.41
N ALA A 57 -9.30 -4.46 8.49
CA ALA A 57 -9.63 -4.71 7.10
C ALA A 57 -8.37 -5.01 6.28
N PRO A 58 -8.49 -5.80 5.20
CA PRO A 58 -7.39 -5.98 4.26
C PRO A 58 -6.88 -4.65 3.72
N LYS A 59 -5.55 -4.55 3.61
CA LYS A 59 -4.86 -3.32 3.20
C LYS A 59 -4.30 -3.42 1.80
N GLU A 60 -4.86 -4.28 0.97
CA GLU A 60 -4.51 -4.38 -0.43
C GLU A 60 -5.60 -3.83 -1.34
N CYS A 61 -5.16 -3.13 -2.39
CA CYS A 61 -6.05 -2.56 -3.38
C CYS A 61 -6.51 -3.65 -4.35
N GLY A 62 -7.74 -3.53 -4.87
CA GLY A 62 -8.28 -4.43 -5.89
C GLY A 62 -7.41 -4.59 -7.13
N ILE A 63 -6.50 -3.65 -7.43
CA ILE A 63 -5.51 -3.79 -8.51
C ILE A 63 -4.55 -4.98 -8.32
N HIS A 64 -4.40 -5.47 -7.08
CA HIS A 64 -3.59 -6.64 -6.73
C HIS A 64 -4.43 -7.92 -6.67
N CYS A 65 -5.76 -7.82 -6.78
CA CYS A 65 -6.70 -8.93 -6.60
C CYS A 65 -7.16 -9.45 -7.97
N ALA A 66 -6.23 -10.00 -8.74
CA ALA A 66 -6.56 -10.55 -10.06
C ALA A 66 -7.50 -11.76 -9.92
N ILE A 67 -8.59 -11.76 -10.70
CA ILE A 67 -9.57 -12.86 -10.75
C ILE A 67 -8.90 -14.15 -11.23
N GLU A 68 -8.02 -14.05 -12.21
CA GLU A 68 -7.36 -15.19 -12.86
C GLU A 68 -6.46 -15.99 -11.91
N THR A 69 -5.93 -15.34 -10.87
CA THR A 69 -5.01 -15.96 -9.90
C THR A 69 -5.70 -16.33 -8.60
N GLY A 70 -7.02 -16.17 -8.49
CA GLY A 70 -7.75 -16.40 -7.24
C GLY A 70 -7.57 -15.29 -6.19
N GLY A 71 -6.99 -14.15 -6.57
CA GLY A 71 -6.63 -13.08 -5.64
C GLY A 71 -7.85 -12.36 -5.07
N PHE A 72 -8.93 -12.26 -5.86
CA PHE A 72 -10.20 -11.70 -5.41
C PHE A 72 -10.89 -12.60 -4.38
N GLU A 73 -10.89 -13.91 -4.60
CA GLU A 73 -11.47 -14.93 -3.74
C GLU A 73 -10.76 -14.99 -2.39
N HIS A 74 -9.42 -14.85 -2.39
CA HIS A 74 -8.63 -14.77 -1.16
C HIS A 74 -9.06 -13.58 -0.29
N GLU A 75 -9.21 -12.40 -0.89
CA GLU A 75 -9.63 -11.19 -0.17
C GLU A 75 -11.10 -11.28 0.26
N LEU A 76 -11.98 -11.84 -0.59
CA LEU A 76 -13.38 -12.07 -0.25
C LEU A 76 -13.50 -12.93 1.01
N HIS A 77 -12.72 -14.01 1.08
CA HIS A 77 -12.65 -14.88 2.26
C HIS A 77 -12.12 -14.14 3.50
N ALA A 78 -11.07 -13.33 3.34
CA ALA A 78 -10.53 -12.53 4.44
C ALA A 78 -11.55 -11.50 5.00
N ILE A 79 -12.48 -11.03 4.17
CA ILE A 79 -13.51 -10.04 4.55
C ILE A 79 -14.75 -10.71 5.14
N LEU A 80 -15.22 -11.82 4.56
CA LEU A 80 -16.51 -12.43 4.90
C LEU A 80 -16.43 -13.61 5.87
N GLY A 81 -15.26 -14.25 6.03
CA GLY A 81 -15.11 -15.49 6.83
C GLY A 81 -15.73 -16.74 6.17
N GLU A 82 -15.37 -17.93 6.67
CA GLU A 82 -15.69 -19.29 6.15
C GLU A 82 -17.19 -19.68 6.06
N ASP A 83 -18.16 -18.75 6.12
CA ASP A 83 -19.59 -19.09 6.14
C ASP A 83 -20.32 -18.87 4.79
N ALA A 84 -19.58 -18.78 3.67
CA ALA A 84 -20.18 -18.58 2.34
C ALA A 84 -20.63 -19.88 1.62
N ASP A 85 -20.30 -21.05 2.17
CA ASP A 85 -20.68 -22.36 1.62
C ASP A 85 -21.83 -22.97 2.45
N GLY A 86 -23.03 -22.41 2.28
CA GLY A 86 -24.30 -23.05 2.68
C GLY A 86 -24.84 -23.97 1.60
#